data_AF-A0A3D2IE91-F1
#
_entry.id   AF-A0A3D2IE91-F1
#
_cell.length_a   1.000
_cell.length_b   1.000
_cell.length_c   1.000
_cell.angle_alpha   90.00
_cell.angle_beta   90.00
_cell.angle_gamma   90.00
#
_symmetry.space_group_name_H-M   'P 1'
#
loop_
_entity.id
_entity.type
_entity.pdbx_description
1 polymer ?
#
loop_
_entity_poly.entity_id
_entity_poly.type
_entity_poly.pdbx_seq_one_letter_code
_entity_poly.pdbx_strand_id
1 'polypeptide(L)'
;MKNNKFKLFLSVLVFGGVLFTSCADLTVQNTNEPTTEAVFGDPANLTKLLRGGFYDWSTAVVSSYGTHPDLIADQITSTNNVRNFWDFAQEPRIRLANTTSYGGAASWRVFYGGFNSAITTANLFIANPDTPDDFLAQAYFL
;
A
#
# COMPACT_ATOMS: atom_id res chain seq x y z
N MET A 1 64.41 -13.31 25.15
CA MET A 1 63.98 -13.32 23.72
C MET A 1 62.67 -14.10 23.45
N LYS A 2 62.01 -14.73 24.43
CA LYS A 2 60.75 -15.50 24.22
C LYS A 2 59.48 -14.63 24.12
N ASN A 3 59.43 -13.48 24.81
CA ASN A 3 58.22 -12.65 24.91
C ASN A 3 57.94 -11.77 23.67
N ASN A 4 58.93 -11.46 22.84
CA ASN A 4 58.72 -10.64 21.64
C ASN A 4 58.03 -11.42 20.51
N LYS A 5 58.29 -12.74 20.40
CA LYS A 5 57.62 -13.59 19.40
C LYS A 5 56.14 -13.78 19.74
N PHE A 6 55.80 -13.89 21.03
CA PHE A 6 54.41 -13.99 21.48
C PHE A 6 53.64 -12.69 21.27
N LYS A 7 54.25 -11.53 21.57
CA LYS A 7 53.65 -10.21 21.30
C LYS A 7 53.46 -9.96 19.80
N LEU A 8 54.41 -10.35 18.97
CA LEU A 8 54.30 -10.27 17.50
C LEU A 8 53.18 -11.17 16.97
N PHE A 9 53.07 -12.40 17.51
CA PHE A 9 52.01 -13.33 17.13
C PHE A 9 50.63 -12.78 17.51
N LEU A 10 50.51 -12.23 18.73
CA LEU A 10 49.27 -11.61 19.21
C LEU A 10 48.90 -10.36 18.40
N SER A 11 49.88 -9.53 18.00
CA SER A 11 49.62 -8.36 17.16
C SER A 11 49.16 -8.75 15.76
N VAL A 12 49.73 -9.81 15.16
CA VAL A 12 49.30 -10.31 13.84
C VAL A 12 47.89 -10.90 13.92
N LEU A 13 47.54 -11.57 15.01
CA LEU A 13 46.21 -12.16 15.20
C LEU A 13 45.11 -11.10 15.39
N VAL A 14 45.42 -10.05 16.15
CA VAL A 14 44.51 -8.90 16.33
C VAL A 14 44.37 -8.10 15.03
N PHE A 15 45.47 -7.83 14.32
CA PHE A 15 45.42 -7.08 13.06
C PHE A 15 44.74 -7.88 11.94
N GLY A 16 44.96 -9.20 11.90
CA GLY A 16 44.30 -10.11 10.96
C GLY A 16 42.78 -10.19 11.19
N GLY A 17 42.32 -10.18 12.45
CA GLY A 17 40.90 -10.19 12.78
C GLY A 17 40.13 -8.92 12.37
N VAL A 18 40.80 -7.75 12.36
CA VAL A 18 40.18 -6.47 11.97
C VAL A 18 39.95 -6.38 10.45
N LEU A 19 40.80 -7.03 9.64
CA LEU A 19 40.72 -7.01 8.18
C LEU A 19 39.58 -7.86 7.58
N PHE A 20 38.92 -8.71 8.38
CA PHE A 20 37.76 -9.52 7.95
C PHE A 20 36.40 -8.92 8.35
N THR A 21 36.36 -7.68 8.83
CA THR A 21 35.11 -7.00 9.21
C THR A 21 34.38 -6.30 8.06
N SER A 22 34.92 -6.36 6.83
CA SER A 22 34.17 -5.90 5.66
C SER A 22 33.14 -6.94 5.25
N CYS A 23 31.94 -6.88 5.84
CA CYS A 23 30.76 -7.45 5.21
C CYS A 23 30.62 -6.80 3.83
N ALA A 24 30.82 -7.58 2.76
CA ALA A 24 30.49 -7.11 1.41
C ALA A 24 29.01 -6.73 1.40
N ASP A 25 28.72 -5.48 1.04
CA ASP A 25 27.35 -5.03 0.84
C ASP A 25 26.80 -5.73 -0.40
N LEU A 26 26.09 -6.84 -0.17
CA LEU A 26 25.44 -7.65 -1.21
C LEU A 26 24.06 -7.07 -1.58
N THR A 27 23.70 -5.88 -1.08
CA THR A 27 22.48 -5.23 -1.52
C THR A 27 22.67 -4.76 -2.96
N VAL A 28 22.00 -5.45 -3.88
CA VAL A 28 21.85 -4.97 -5.25
C VAL A 28 21.01 -3.70 -5.17
N GLN A 29 21.61 -2.54 -5.47
CA GLN A 29 20.86 -1.29 -5.48
C GLN A 29 19.71 -1.40 -6.46
N ASN A 30 18.49 -1.35 -5.93
CA ASN A 30 17.28 -1.32 -6.72
C ASN A 30 17.09 0.09 -7.27
N THR A 31 17.64 0.36 -8.45
CA THR A 31 17.50 1.66 -9.13
C THR A 31 16.06 1.99 -9.53
N ASN A 32 15.14 1.02 -9.43
CA ASN A 32 13.73 1.19 -9.74
C ASN A 32 12.87 1.47 -8.49
N GLU A 33 13.45 1.50 -7.29
CA GLU A 33 12.70 1.82 -6.08
C GLU A 33 12.41 3.33 -6.05
N PRO A 34 11.14 3.76 -6.15
CA PRO A 34 10.81 5.17 -6.11
C PRO A 34 11.03 5.69 -4.70
N THR A 35 11.98 6.62 -4.53
CA THR A 35 12.12 7.36 -3.27
C THR A 35 11.14 8.52 -3.23
N THR A 36 10.79 8.98 -2.03
CA THR A 36 9.93 10.16 -1.84
C THR A 36 10.48 11.35 -2.61
N GLU A 37 11.79 11.60 -2.53
CA GLU A 37 12.46 12.71 -3.22
C GLU A 37 12.33 12.58 -4.75
N ALA A 38 12.46 11.38 -5.30
CA ALA A 38 12.32 11.15 -6.74
C ALA A 38 10.88 11.32 -7.23
N VAL A 39 9.90 10.95 -6.40
CA VAL A 39 8.47 11.11 -6.71
C VAL A 39 8.05 12.58 -6.64
N PHE A 40 8.48 13.30 -5.60
CA PHE A 40 8.14 14.71 -5.41
C PHE A 40 9.00 15.69 -6.20
N GLY A 41 10.15 15.26 -6.72
CA GLY A 41 11.03 16.07 -7.56
C GLY A 41 10.54 16.32 -8.99
N ASP A 42 9.53 15.57 -9.47
CA ASP A 42 8.96 15.72 -10.82
C ASP A 42 7.42 15.83 -10.75
N PRO A 43 6.82 16.97 -11.18
CA PRO A 43 5.37 17.13 -11.24
C PRO A 43 4.63 16.04 -12.04
N ALA A 44 5.28 15.44 -13.04
CA ALA A 44 4.69 14.34 -13.79
C ALA A 44 4.50 13.08 -12.92
N ASN A 45 5.39 12.84 -11.95
CA ASN A 45 5.27 11.72 -11.01
C ASN A 45 4.18 11.98 -9.97
N LEU A 46 4.05 13.20 -9.48
CA LEU A 46 2.93 13.62 -8.63
C LEU A 46 1.58 13.36 -9.32
N THR A 47 1.48 13.71 -10.60
CA THR A 47 0.27 13.47 -11.39
C THR A 47 -0.04 11.98 -11.51
N LYS A 48 0.96 11.13 -11.74
CA LYS A 48 0.78 9.67 -11.81
C LYS A 48 0.30 9.10 -10.48
N LEU A 49 0.86 9.59 -9.37
CA LEU A 49 0.50 9.13 -8.04
C LEU A 49 -0.96 9.50 -7.69
N LEU A 50 -1.38 10.75 -7.90
CA LEU A 50 -2.79 11.16 -7.74
C LEU A 50 -3.75 10.34 -8.61
N ARG A 51 -3.37 10.09 -9.88
CA ARG A 51 -4.16 9.27 -10.79
C ARG A 51 -4.36 7.85 -10.27
N GLY A 52 -3.34 7.27 -9.62
CA GLY A 52 -3.43 5.96 -8.98
C GLY A 52 -4.49 5.93 -7.88
N GLY A 53 -4.43 6.90 -6.95
CA GLY A 53 -5.42 7.00 -5.87
C GLY A 53 -6.85 7.20 -6.40
N PHE A 54 -7.03 8.08 -7.39
CA PHE A 54 -8.34 8.27 -8.03
C PHE A 54 -8.84 6.99 -8.73
N TYR A 55 -7.93 6.29 -9.42
CA TYR A 55 -8.27 5.05 -10.11
C TYR A 55 -8.73 3.96 -9.14
N ASP A 56 -8.04 3.79 -8.02
CA ASP A 56 -8.40 2.81 -7.00
C ASP A 56 -9.78 3.08 -6.39
N TRP A 57 -10.04 4.35 -6.02
CA TRP A 57 -11.34 4.78 -5.53
C TRP A 57 -12.44 4.58 -6.57
N SER A 58 -12.27 5.13 -7.77
CA SER A 58 -13.29 5.09 -8.81
C SER A 58 -13.60 3.64 -9.22
N THR A 59 -12.58 2.79 -9.34
CA THR A 59 -12.77 1.36 -9.62
C THR A 59 -13.52 0.65 -8.50
N ALA A 60 -13.25 0.97 -7.23
CA ALA A 60 -14.00 0.39 -6.12
C ALA A 60 -15.49 0.73 -6.19
N VAL A 61 -15.84 1.96 -6.59
CA VAL A 61 -17.23 2.41 -6.75
C VAL A 61 -17.90 1.76 -7.97
N VAL A 62 -17.26 1.75 -9.14
CA VAL A 62 -17.92 1.31 -10.39
C VAL A 62 -17.80 -0.20 -10.65
N SER A 63 -17.00 -0.92 -9.88
CA SER A 63 -16.86 -2.37 -10.04
C SER A 63 -18.17 -3.09 -9.73
N SER A 64 -18.30 -4.32 -10.21
CA SER A 64 -19.39 -5.23 -9.82
C SER A 64 -19.44 -5.57 -8.32
N TYR A 65 -18.43 -5.15 -7.54
CA TYR A 65 -18.45 -5.26 -6.07
C TYR A 65 -18.99 -3.99 -5.42
N GLY A 66 -18.84 -2.85 -6.08
CA GLY A 66 -19.34 -1.55 -5.65
C GLY A 66 -20.84 -1.38 -5.83
N THR A 67 -21.51 -2.26 -6.58
CA THR A 67 -22.98 -2.28 -6.73
C THR A 67 -23.70 -3.07 -5.65
N HIS A 68 -22.99 -3.85 -4.81
CA HIS A 68 -23.61 -4.58 -3.70
C HIS A 68 -24.25 -3.67 -2.64
N PRO A 69 -23.61 -2.55 -2.22
CA PRO A 69 -24.22 -1.57 -1.33
C PRO A 69 -25.55 -1.00 -1.84
N ASP A 70 -25.75 -0.87 -3.15
CA ASP A 70 -26.99 -0.34 -3.73
C ASP A 70 -28.19 -1.25 -3.43
N LEU A 71 -27.96 -2.57 -3.33
CA LEU A 71 -28.97 -3.55 -2.90
C LEU A 71 -29.26 -3.40 -1.40
N ILE A 72 -28.26 -2.98 -0.62
CA ILE A 72 -28.44 -2.70 0.81
C ILE A 72 -29.22 -1.41 1.06
N ALA A 73 -29.04 -0.44 0.18
CA ALA A 73 -29.77 0.82 0.22
C ALA A 73 -31.15 0.74 -0.46
N ASP A 74 -31.58 -0.44 -0.90
CA ASP A 74 -32.81 -0.66 -1.69
C ASP A 74 -32.91 0.22 -2.95
N GLN A 75 -31.77 0.65 -3.50
CA GLN A 75 -31.70 1.43 -4.75
C GLN A 75 -31.93 0.55 -5.98
N ILE A 76 -31.53 -0.72 -5.87
CA ILE A 76 -31.76 -1.77 -6.87
C ILE A 76 -32.19 -3.06 -6.16
N THR A 77 -32.77 -4.00 -6.91
CA THR A 77 -33.13 -5.34 -6.40
C THR A 77 -32.57 -6.42 -7.30
N SER A 78 -32.27 -7.59 -6.74
CA SER A 78 -31.75 -8.74 -7.47
C SER A 78 -32.05 -10.04 -6.73
N THR A 79 -32.34 -11.09 -7.48
CA THR A 79 -32.44 -12.48 -6.99
C THR A 79 -31.25 -13.33 -7.44
N ASN A 80 -30.24 -12.72 -8.07
CA ASN A 80 -29.05 -13.40 -8.54
C ASN A 80 -28.15 -13.79 -7.36
N ASN A 81 -27.77 -15.07 -7.25
CA ASN A 81 -26.89 -15.55 -6.18
C ASN A 81 -25.40 -15.67 -6.59
N VAL A 82 -25.03 -15.25 -7.80
CA VAL A 82 -23.61 -15.11 -8.17
C VAL A 82 -22.95 -14.11 -7.22
N ARG A 83 -21.81 -14.47 -6.62
CA ARG A 83 -21.09 -13.62 -5.64
C ARG A 83 -21.97 -13.11 -4.50
N ASN A 84 -22.98 -13.90 -4.12
CA ASN A 84 -23.90 -13.59 -3.02
C ASN A 84 -24.68 -12.28 -3.22
N PHE A 85 -24.98 -11.85 -4.46
CA PHE A 85 -25.76 -10.62 -4.70
C PHE A 85 -27.13 -10.63 -3.97
N TRP A 86 -27.83 -11.76 -3.99
CA TRP A 86 -29.14 -11.89 -3.35
C TRP A 86 -29.09 -11.67 -1.82
N ASP A 87 -28.01 -12.10 -1.17
CA ASP A 87 -27.80 -11.89 0.27
C ASP A 87 -27.81 -10.41 0.67
N PHE A 88 -27.51 -9.51 -0.27
CA PHE A 88 -27.51 -8.05 -0.07
C PHE A 88 -28.86 -7.40 -0.38
N ALA A 89 -29.81 -8.13 -0.98
CA ALA A 89 -31.14 -7.65 -1.36
C ALA A 89 -32.29 -8.31 -0.57
N GLN A 90 -32.00 -9.37 0.19
CA GLN A 90 -33.02 -10.15 0.90
C GLN A 90 -33.50 -9.43 2.15
N GLU A 91 -34.83 -9.45 2.33
CA GLU A 91 -35.51 -8.99 3.54
C GLU A 91 -36.19 -10.18 4.27
N PRO A 92 -36.19 -10.23 5.62
CA PRO A 92 -35.49 -9.32 6.54
C PRO A 92 -33.97 -9.37 6.39
N ARG A 93 -33.30 -8.23 6.58
CA ARG A 93 -31.84 -8.12 6.50
C ARG A 93 -31.11 -9.23 7.25
N ILE A 94 -30.33 -10.01 6.51
CA ILE A 94 -29.47 -11.03 7.09
C ILE A 94 -28.30 -10.38 7.84
N ARG A 95 -27.77 -11.11 8.82
CA ARG A 95 -26.55 -10.68 9.51
C ARG A 95 -25.37 -10.70 8.55
N LEU A 96 -24.54 -9.66 8.57
CA LEU A 96 -23.28 -9.62 7.83
C LEU A 96 -22.38 -10.80 8.21
N ALA A 97 -22.07 -11.64 7.22
CA ALA A 97 -21.13 -12.74 7.36
C ALA A 97 -19.70 -12.26 7.11
N ASN A 98 -18.80 -12.50 8.07
CA ASN A 98 -17.38 -12.13 8.00
C ASN A 98 -16.46 -13.36 8.03
N THR A 99 -16.91 -14.48 7.49
CA THR A 99 -16.07 -15.67 7.35
C THR A 99 -15.25 -15.57 6.07
N THR A 100 -14.06 -16.18 6.07
CA THR A 100 -13.18 -16.20 4.88
C THR A 100 -13.78 -16.98 3.71
N SER A 101 -14.76 -17.85 3.98
CA SER A 101 -15.51 -18.63 2.99
C SER A 101 -16.70 -17.88 2.37
N TYR A 102 -17.11 -16.73 2.92
CA TYR A 102 -18.26 -15.98 2.40
C TYR A 102 -17.86 -15.14 1.19
N GLY A 103 -18.40 -15.48 0.01
CA GLY A 103 -18.06 -14.80 -1.25
C GLY A 103 -18.40 -13.31 -1.27
N GLY A 104 -19.54 -12.95 -0.66
CA GLY A 104 -19.98 -11.56 -0.53
C GLY A 104 -19.07 -10.66 0.32
N ALA A 105 -18.15 -11.25 1.13
CA ALA A 105 -17.20 -10.46 1.91
C ALA A 105 -16.24 -9.63 1.03
N ALA A 106 -16.03 -10.05 -0.22
CA ALA A 106 -15.22 -9.31 -1.18
C ALA A 106 -15.79 -7.91 -1.45
N SER A 107 -17.11 -7.74 -1.47
CA SER A 107 -17.76 -6.46 -1.75
C SER A 107 -17.40 -5.39 -0.72
N TRP A 108 -17.40 -5.76 0.55
CA TRP A 108 -16.95 -4.89 1.63
C TRP A 108 -15.46 -4.57 1.57
N ARG A 109 -14.63 -5.57 1.26
CA ARG A 109 -13.18 -5.42 1.19
C ARG A 109 -12.74 -4.51 0.05
N VAL A 110 -13.36 -4.65 -1.11
CA VAL A 110 -13.07 -3.81 -2.29
C VAL A 110 -13.43 -2.36 -2.00
N PHE A 111 -14.61 -2.13 -1.43
CA PHE A 111 -15.05 -0.78 -1.08
C PHE A 111 -14.13 -0.15 -0.04
N TYR A 112 -13.87 -0.85 1.07
CA TYR A 112 -12.95 -0.36 2.10
C TYR A 112 -11.54 -0.13 1.55
N GLY A 113 -11.00 -1.09 0.79
CA GLY A 113 -9.64 -1.05 0.26
C GLY A 113 -9.43 0.08 -0.74
N GLY A 114 -10.34 0.27 -1.69
CA GLY A 114 -10.21 1.34 -2.69
C GLY A 114 -10.27 2.74 -2.08
N PHE A 115 -11.20 2.97 -1.15
CA PHE A 115 -11.30 4.25 -0.45
C PHE A 115 -10.08 4.52 0.43
N ASN A 116 -9.60 3.51 1.19
CA ASN A 116 -8.41 3.69 2.01
C ASN A 116 -7.13 3.84 1.16
N SER A 117 -7.05 3.23 -0.02
CA SER A 117 -5.95 3.45 -0.96
C SER A 117 -5.90 4.91 -1.42
N ALA A 118 -7.05 5.48 -1.79
CA ALA A 118 -7.16 6.89 -2.13
C ALA A 118 -6.79 7.80 -0.96
N ILE A 119 -7.35 7.58 0.24
CA ILE A 119 -7.02 8.34 1.44
C ILE A 119 -5.51 8.26 1.75
N THR A 120 -4.91 7.08 1.63
CA THR A 120 -3.48 6.91 1.86
C THR A 120 -2.67 7.71 0.84
N THR A 121 -3.09 7.70 -0.43
CA THR A 121 -2.48 8.51 -1.49
C THR A 121 -2.59 10.01 -1.16
N ALA A 122 -3.77 10.50 -0.80
CA ALA A 122 -4.01 11.89 -0.42
C ALA A 122 -3.12 12.33 0.75
N ASN A 123 -3.00 11.49 1.77
CA ASN A 123 -2.18 11.78 2.95
C ASN A 123 -0.69 11.95 2.62
N LEU A 124 -0.16 11.32 1.56
CA LEU A 124 1.22 11.56 1.12
C LEU A 124 1.43 13.00 0.68
N PHE A 125 0.47 13.59 -0.02
CA PHE A 125 0.50 14.99 -0.45
C PHE A 125 0.28 15.95 0.71
N ILE A 126 -0.71 15.68 1.56
CA ILE A 126 -1.06 16.54 2.70
C ILE A 126 0.08 16.58 3.73
N ALA A 127 0.77 15.46 3.94
CA ALA A 127 1.88 15.38 4.89
C ALA A 127 3.17 16.05 4.39
N ASN A 128 3.31 16.27 3.08
CA ASN A 128 4.49 16.89 2.50
C ASN A 128 4.31 18.42 2.37
N PRO A 129 5.07 19.24 3.10
CA PRO A 129 4.94 20.69 3.08
C PRO A 129 5.37 21.33 1.74
N ASP A 130 6.13 20.61 0.91
CA ASP A 130 6.61 21.10 -0.39
C ASP A 130 5.63 20.75 -1.53
N THR A 131 4.48 20.14 -1.21
CA THR A 131 3.45 19.82 -2.21
C THR A 131 2.87 21.12 -2.81
N PRO A 132 2.83 21.26 -4.14
CA PRO A 132 2.23 22.43 -4.77
C PRO A 132 0.70 22.49 -4.55
N ASP A 133 0.14 23.69 -4.45
CA ASP A 133 -1.26 23.94 -4.05
C ASP A 133 -2.29 23.24 -4.96
N ASP A 134 -2.02 23.10 -6.25
CA ASP A 134 -2.88 22.43 -7.22
C ASP A 134 -2.96 20.91 -7.00
N PHE A 135 -1.86 20.28 -6.58
CA PHE A 135 -1.84 18.88 -6.15
C PHE A 135 -2.49 18.73 -4.76
N LEU A 136 -2.27 19.68 -3.86
CA LEU A 136 -2.87 19.68 -2.53
C LEU A 136 -4.39 19.81 -2.60
N ALA A 137 -4.92 20.67 -3.47
CA ALA A 137 -6.35 20.81 -3.71
C ALA A 137 -6.98 19.51 -4.24
N GLN A 138 -6.29 18.82 -5.15
CA GLN A 138 -6.73 17.51 -5.64
C GLN A 138 -6.67 16.44 -4.55
N ALA A 139 -5.63 16.43 -3.73
CA ALA A 139 -5.50 15.50 -2.61
C ALA A 139 -6.61 15.69 -1.57
N TYR A 140 -7.07 16.92 -1.32
CA TYR A 140 -8.22 17.17 -0.43
C TYR A 140 -9.57 16.78 -1.03
N PHE A 141 -9.67 16.71 -2.37
CA PHE A 141 -10.87 16.20 -3.03
C PHE A 141 -10.94 14.66 -3.04
N LEU A 142 -9.77 14.02 -3.03
CA LEU A 142 -9.59 12.57 -3.05
C LEU A 142 -9.99 11.92 -1.71
#